data_AF-A0A3B8YZH9-F1
#
_entry.id   AF-A0A3B8YZH9-F1
#
_cell.length_a   1.000
_cell.length_b   1.000
_cell.length_c   1.000
_cell.angle_alpha   90.00
_cell.angle_beta   90.00
_cell.angle_gamma   90.00
#
_symmetry.space_group_name_H-M   'P 1'
#
loop_
_entity.id
_entity.type
_entity.pdbx_description
1 polymer ?
#
loop_
_entity_poly.entity_id
_entity_poly.type
_entity_poly.pdbx_seq_one_letter_code
_entity_poly.pdbx_strand_id
1 'polypeptide(L)'
;ALPLLPPPGVVFLAGLFFAIAGARLAREISGFWRNLSLVATVILLAGVILPNSLPDPIRDKVKGGEATGSAFTQWDPVFRVDVVPFFFGEPRQQILYHDGTIGSSMTEWNGDMDALGRYDTMDRAHPFRLLPPGPNIAIVGSAGGNEILAGLHFGARKITGIELNPVTVSLLENEFAEFTGNLTTNEKVTVVNAEGRAFLKGSEENYDLIWLVAPDSYAAMNAATSGAFVLSESYLYTKEMVEDAVEHLTEDGILCAQFGELDFDENPNRTIRYLGTARLALAELGIRDFERHVMVGVSPGYGRLETTTILIKKSPFTEADIATFRSSTSDVEGARVSFVWSTPVPDSPVTTVILGTPDELETFYTNFPYKVRPITDDSPFFWHFVGLPEALFGSDRAGAWNVEEGVGERLLITFLLLAICFAALFLLLPLVFLRKIWSEIPYKWNSGIYFAALGLGFMFIEICLIQRLTLFLGYPTYSLTVTLFALLVSTGIGSLLSERYATRRNQAFTVLLITLAGLIAFYEVVLPWVADVGMAWSFPTRVIITILSLTPLGLCLGAFMPLGLRSVSETTEHGEQYVAWCWAINGFFSVMASVLATLLSMTYGFNAVMIIGFVIYALGIAAFRRVPTPGI
;
A
#
# COMPACT_ATOMS: atom_id res chain seq x y z
N ALA A 1 -17.35 5.39 -12.44
CA ALA A 1 -17.79 6.78 -12.68
C ALA A 1 -16.56 7.66 -12.83
N LEU A 2 -16.46 8.46 -13.90
CA LEU A 2 -15.32 9.35 -14.10
C LEU A 2 -15.23 10.38 -12.95
N PRO A 3 -14.01 10.75 -12.50
CA PRO A 3 -13.85 11.72 -11.43
C PRO A 3 -14.42 13.09 -11.84
N LEU A 4 -15.07 13.78 -10.88
CA LEU A 4 -15.60 15.14 -11.06
C LEU A 4 -14.52 16.14 -11.50
N LEU A 5 -13.26 15.90 -11.14
CA LEU A 5 -12.08 16.67 -11.54
C LEU A 5 -10.95 15.70 -11.91
N PRO A 6 -10.36 15.79 -13.10
CA PRO A 6 -9.14 15.07 -13.46
C PRO A 6 -7.94 15.68 -12.70
N PRO A 7 -6.78 15.01 -12.69
CA PRO A 7 -5.62 15.43 -11.90
C PRO A 7 -5.17 16.88 -12.15
N PRO A 8 -5.09 17.35 -13.42
CA PRO A 8 -4.82 18.76 -13.69
C PRO A 8 -5.87 19.68 -13.05
N GLY A 9 -7.15 19.30 -13.08
CA GLY A 9 -8.24 20.04 -12.43
C GLY A 9 -8.04 20.19 -10.92
N VAL A 10 -7.51 19.17 -10.25
CA VAL A 10 -7.17 19.22 -8.81
C VAL A 10 -6.02 20.20 -8.55
N VAL A 11 -4.98 20.21 -9.39
CA VAL A 11 -3.88 21.18 -9.29
C VAL A 11 -4.39 22.62 -9.48
N PHE A 12 -5.29 22.82 -10.44
CA PHE A 12 -5.93 24.11 -10.67
C PHE A 12 -6.81 24.53 -9.49
N LEU A 13 -7.51 23.60 -8.84
CA LEU A 13 -8.31 23.87 -7.64
C LEU A 13 -7.43 24.25 -6.44
N ALA A 14 -6.33 23.54 -6.20
CA ALA A 14 -5.37 23.89 -5.16
C ALA A 14 -4.76 25.29 -5.43
N GLY A 15 -4.35 25.54 -6.67
CA GLY A 15 -3.88 26.85 -7.11
C GLY A 15 -4.92 27.94 -6.89
N LEU A 16 -6.20 27.66 -7.15
CA LEU A 16 -7.31 28.59 -6.94
C LEU A 16 -7.42 29.02 -5.47
N PHE A 17 -7.31 28.08 -4.52
CA PHE A 17 -7.30 28.41 -3.09
C PHE A 17 -6.11 29.29 -2.71
N PHE A 18 -4.92 29.00 -3.23
CA PHE A 18 -3.74 29.86 -3.04
C PHE A 18 -3.94 31.25 -3.65
N ALA A 19 -4.54 31.35 -4.84
CA ALA A 19 -4.81 32.62 -5.50
C ALA A 19 -5.85 33.45 -4.73
N ILE A 20 -6.88 32.83 -4.16
CA ILE A 20 -7.87 33.49 -3.31
C ILE A 20 -7.23 34.03 -2.02
N ALA A 21 -6.41 33.21 -1.36
CA ALA A 21 -5.67 33.64 -0.18
C ALA A 21 -4.69 34.78 -0.51
N GLY A 22 -3.95 34.65 -1.61
CA GLY A 22 -3.03 35.66 -2.12
C GLY A 22 -3.74 36.96 -2.49
N ALA A 23 -4.94 36.89 -3.09
CA ALA A 23 -5.73 38.07 -3.42
C ALA A 23 -6.14 38.87 -2.18
N ARG A 24 -6.40 38.21 -1.05
CA ARG A 24 -6.67 38.87 0.23
C ARG A 24 -5.44 39.63 0.73
N LEU A 25 -4.27 39.00 0.71
CA LEU A 25 -3.00 39.62 1.12
C LEU A 25 -2.58 40.76 0.19
N ALA A 26 -2.75 40.58 -1.12
CA ALA A 26 -2.38 41.55 -2.14
C ALA A 26 -3.19 42.85 -2.08
N ARG A 27 -4.41 42.82 -1.50
CA ARG A 27 -5.23 44.03 -1.29
C ARG A 27 -4.52 45.08 -0.43
N GLU A 28 -3.62 44.66 0.45
CA GLU A 28 -2.90 45.52 1.39
C GLU A 28 -1.57 46.06 0.81
N ILE A 29 -1.11 45.52 -0.33
CA ILE A 29 0.20 45.84 -0.92
C ILE A 29 0.09 46.83 -2.09
N SER A 30 -0.56 46.44 -3.19
CA SER A 30 -0.67 47.31 -4.38
C SER A 30 -1.76 46.87 -5.37
N GLY A 31 -2.21 47.80 -6.22
CA GLY A 31 -3.20 47.52 -7.26
C GLY A 31 -2.73 46.53 -8.33
N PHE A 32 -1.42 46.48 -8.63
CA PHE A 32 -0.84 45.53 -9.58
C PHE A 32 -0.99 44.08 -9.09
N TRP A 33 -0.54 43.80 -7.86
CA TRP A 33 -0.63 42.46 -7.27
C TRP A 33 -2.07 41.99 -7.08
N ARG A 34 -2.98 42.92 -6.75
CA ARG A 34 -4.42 42.65 -6.71
C ARG A 34 -4.95 42.21 -8.08
N ASN A 35 -4.62 42.95 -9.14
CA ASN A 35 -5.07 42.62 -10.50
C ASN A 35 -4.47 41.30 -10.99
N LEU A 36 -3.19 41.05 -10.71
CA LEU A 36 -2.54 39.78 -11.05
C LEU A 36 -3.19 38.60 -10.32
N SER A 37 -3.48 38.74 -9.02
CA SER A 37 -4.15 37.70 -8.23
C SER A 37 -5.56 37.43 -8.73
N LEU A 38 -6.29 38.46 -9.15
CA LEU A 38 -7.61 38.31 -9.78
C LEU A 38 -7.54 37.56 -11.11
N VAL A 39 -6.60 37.93 -11.99
CA VAL A 39 -6.39 37.22 -13.27
C VAL A 39 -6.02 35.76 -13.03
N ALA A 40 -5.09 35.49 -12.10
CA ALA A 40 -4.72 34.13 -11.72
C ALA A 40 -5.93 33.35 -11.20
N THR A 41 -6.74 33.94 -10.31
CA THR A 41 -7.98 33.33 -9.78
C THR A 41 -8.94 32.95 -10.91
N VAL A 42 -9.14 33.83 -11.90
CA VAL A 42 -10.03 33.56 -13.04
C VAL A 42 -9.50 32.42 -13.93
N ILE A 43 -8.20 32.43 -14.25
CA ILE A 43 -7.57 31.37 -15.05
C ILE A 43 -7.66 30.02 -14.32
N LEU A 44 -7.36 30.02 -13.03
CA LEU A 44 -7.40 28.81 -12.20
C LEU A 44 -8.83 28.28 -12.08
N LEU A 45 -9.82 29.16 -11.85
CA LEU A 45 -11.23 28.79 -11.84
C LEU A 45 -11.70 28.23 -13.19
N ALA A 46 -11.23 28.79 -14.31
CA ALA A 46 -11.57 28.29 -15.63
C ALA A 46 -11.08 26.86 -15.84
N GLY A 47 -9.86 26.51 -15.40
CA GLY A 47 -9.37 25.12 -15.47
C GLY A 47 -10.08 24.16 -14.51
N VAL A 48 -10.62 24.65 -13.39
CA VAL A 48 -11.50 23.83 -12.51
C VAL A 48 -12.85 23.56 -13.17
N ILE A 49 -13.43 24.55 -13.87
CA ILE A 49 -14.76 24.42 -14.50
C ILE A 49 -14.70 23.69 -15.85
N LEU A 50 -13.58 23.80 -16.58
CA LEU A 50 -13.35 23.16 -17.88
C LEU A 50 -12.23 22.12 -17.80
N PRO A 51 -12.36 21.09 -16.94
CA PRO A 51 -11.28 20.15 -16.69
C PRO A 51 -10.88 19.33 -17.93
N ASN A 52 -11.84 19.00 -18.80
CA ASN A 52 -11.61 18.21 -20.01
C ASN A 52 -10.78 18.93 -21.07
N SER A 53 -10.54 20.24 -20.90
CA SER A 53 -9.65 21.02 -21.77
C SER A 53 -8.21 21.04 -21.28
N LEU A 54 -7.92 20.45 -20.12
CA LEU A 54 -6.57 20.34 -19.58
C LEU A 54 -5.86 19.12 -20.17
N PRO A 55 -4.54 19.19 -20.41
CA PRO A 55 -3.79 18.07 -20.95
C PRO A 55 -3.69 16.94 -19.94
N ASP A 56 -3.81 15.69 -20.41
CA ASP A 56 -3.57 14.54 -19.56
C ASP A 56 -2.11 14.44 -19.10
N PRO A 57 -1.84 13.93 -17.88
CA PRO A 57 -0.49 13.68 -17.42
C PRO A 57 0.28 12.79 -18.40
N ILE A 58 1.43 13.27 -18.87
CA ILE A 58 2.29 12.54 -19.80
C ILE A 58 3.24 11.64 -18.99
N ARG A 59 3.56 10.46 -19.53
CA ARG A 59 4.50 9.52 -18.93
C ARG A 59 5.90 10.12 -18.77
N ASP A 60 6.58 9.75 -17.69
CA ASP A 60 8.01 10.00 -17.53
C ASP A 60 8.83 9.13 -18.51
N LYS A 61 9.70 9.76 -19.30
CA LYS A 61 10.57 9.09 -20.28
C LYS A 61 11.50 8.05 -19.65
N VAL A 62 11.71 8.10 -18.34
CA VAL A 62 12.64 7.22 -17.61
C VAL A 62 12.02 5.84 -17.28
N LYS A 63 10.69 5.69 -17.27
CA LYS A 63 10.01 4.43 -16.85
C LYS A 63 9.99 3.30 -17.90
N GLY A 64 11.06 3.08 -18.66
CA GLY A 64 11.17 1.92 -19.58
C GLY A 64 10.26 1.96 -20.82
N GLY A 65 9.99 0.80 -21.44
CA GLY A 65 9.68 0.65 -22.88
C GLY A 65 8.61 1.61 -23.42
N GLU A 66 8.91 2.30 -24.52
CA GLU A 66 7.94 3.13 -25.22
C GLU A 66 6.67 2.31 -25.51
N ALA A 67 5.52 2.71 -24.96
CA ALA A 67 4.23 2.24 -25.44
C ALA A 67 3.91 2.95 -26.77
N THR A 68 4.87 2.98 -27.70
CA THR A 68 4.68 3.53 -29.03
C THR A 68 3.64 2.69 -29.75
N GLY A 69 2.54 3.30 -30.14
CA GLY A 69 1.39 2.59 -30.71
C GLY A 69 0.36 2.09 -29.68
N SER A 70 0.30 2.69 -28.48
CA SER A 70 -0.79 2.43 -27.53
C SER A 70 -2.16 2.69 -28.17
N ALA A 71 -3.03 1.69 -28.15
CA ALA A 71 -4.41 1.81 -28.60
C ALA A 71 -5.27 2.62 -27.62
N PHE A 72 -4.90 2.62 -26.33
CA PHE A 72 -5.58 3.36 -25.29
C PHE A 72 -4.59 3.78 -24.20
N THR A 73 -4.87 4.92 -23.57
CA THR A 73 -4.06 5.49 -22.50
C THR A 73 -4.95 6.29 -21.57
N GLN A 74 -4.89 6.01 -20.27
CA GLN A 74 -5.54 6.85 -19.27
C GLN A 74 -4.82 6.77 -17.91
N TRP A 75 -4.78 7.90 -17.20
CA TRP A 75 -4.24 7.98 -15.84
C TRP A 75 -5.36 7.91 -14.80
N ASP A 76 -5.11 7.20 -13.70
CA ASP A 76 -5.95 7.15 -12.51
C ASP A 76 -5.11 7.32 -11.24
N PRO A 77 -5.67 7.82 -10.11
CA PRO A 77 -4.97 7.89 -8.83
C PRO A 77 -4.35 6.58 -8.33
N VAL A 78 -4.83 5.42 -8.79
CA VAL A 78 -4.20 4.13 -8.50
C VAL A 78 -2.92 3.94 -9.32
N PHE A 79 -3.02 3.96 -10.65
CA PHE A 79 -1.89 4.02 -11.60
C PHE A 79 -2.37 4.31 -13.02
N ARG A 80 -1.44 4.68 -13.91
CA ARG A 80 -1.70 4.82 -15.35
C ARG A 80 -1.82 3.47 -16.03
N VAL A 81 -2.77 3.35 -16.95
CA VAL A 81 -2.93 2.18 -17.82
C VAL A 81 -2.69 2.59 -19.27
N ASP A 82 -1.77 1.89 -19.94
CA ASP A 82 -1.57 1.98 -21.38
C ASP A 82 -1.88 0.60 -22.01
N VAL A 83 -2.69 0.57 -23.06
CA VAL A 83 -3.04 -0.67 -23.79
C VAL A 83 -2.23 -0.72 -25.08
N VAL A 84 -1.39 -1.74 -25.22
CA VAL A 84 -0.54 -1.93 -26.39
C VAL A 84 -0.95 -3.20 -27.13
N PRO A 85 -1.37 -3.10 -28.40
CA PRO A 85 -1.69 -4.27 -29.20
C PRO A 85 -0.50 -5.21 -29.36
N PHE A 86 -0.72 -6.49 -29.07
CA PHE A 86 0.25 -7.55 -29.34
C PHE A 86 -0.24 -8.38 -30.51
N PHE A 87 0.40 -8.17 -31.67
CA PHE A 87 -0.04 -8.72 -32.95
C PHE A 87 0.43 -10.15 -33.24
N PHE A 88 1.13 -10.79 -32.30
CA PHE A 88 1.68 -12.14 -32.49
C PHE A 88 0.92 -13.17 -31.65
N GLY A 89 0.57 -14.31 -32.26
CA GLY A 89 -0.18 -15.39 -31.60
C GLY A 89 -1.70 -15.30 -31.81
N GLU A 90 -2.35 -16.45 -31.72
CA GLU A 90 -3.81 -16.60 -31.73
C GLU A 90 -4.24 -17.29 -30.43
N PRO A 91 -5.26 -16.80 -29.71
CA PRO A 91 -6.02 -15.57 -29.98
C PRO A 91 -5.18 -14.29 -29.80
N ARG A 92 -5.60 -13.19 -30.46
CA ARG A 92 -4.92 -11.89 -30.33
C ARG A 92 -4.93 -11.39 -28.88
N GLN A 93 -3.89 -10.67 -28.49
CA GLN A 93 -3.78 -10.11 -27.14
C GLN A 93 -3.57 -8.60 -27.15
N GLN A 94 -4.06 -7.93 -26.13
CA GLN A 94 -3.78 -6.52 -25.82
C GLN A 94 -3.03 -6.50 -24.49
N ILE A 95 -1.78 -6.04 -24.49
CA ILE A 95 -0.96 -5.99 -23.28
C ILE A 95 -1.31 -4.72 -22.50
N LEU A 96 -1.62 -4.88 -21.23
CA LEU A 96 -1.87 -3.81 -20.29
C LEU A 96 -0.56 -3.44 -19.61
N TYR A 97 -0.10 -2.23 -19.86
CA TYR A 97 1.02 -1.64 -19.15
C TYR A 97 0.49 -0.83 -17.97
N HIS A 98 0.97 -1.13 -16.78
CA HIS A 98 0.67 -0.38 -15.56
C HIS A 98 1.88 0.52 -15.29
N ASP A 99 1.70 1.83 -15.34
CA ASP A 99 2.74 2.82 -15.03
C ASP A 99 4.05 2.66 -15.84
N GLY A 100 3.98 2.04 -17.02
CA GLY A 100 5.09 1.80 -17.93
C GLY A 100 5.75 0.41 -17.85
N THR A 101 5.26 -0.49 -16.99
CA THR A 101 5.69 -1.89 -16.92
C THR A 101 4.55 -2.82 -17.37
N ILE A 102 4.90 -4.01 -17.86
CA ILE A 102 3.89 -5.01 -18.25
C ILE A 102 3.16 -5.46 -16.99
N GLY A 103 1.83 -5.31 -16.98
CA GLY A 103 0.98 -5.67 -15.85
C GLY A 103 0.10 -6.89 -16.15
N SER A 104 -0.71 -6.82 -17.19
CA SER A 104 -1.66 -7.88 -17.52
C SER A 104 -1.92 -7.93 -19.03
N SER A 105 -2.90 -8.70 -19.47
CA SER A 105 -3.32 -8.76 -20.86
C SER A 105 -4.81 -9.01 -20.97
N MET A 106 -5.46 -8.38 -21.95
CA MET A 106 -6.77 -8.82 -22.43
C MET A 106 -6.57 -9.79 -23.58
N THR A 107 -7.32 -10.88 -23.58
CA THR A 107 -7.33 -11.84 -24.69
C THR A 107 -8.57 -11.61 -25.55
N GLU A 108 -8.42 -11.64 -26.86
CA GLU A 108 -9.54 -11.60 -27.79
C GLU A 108 -10.46 -12.79 -27.55
N TRP A 109 -11.75 -12.51 -27.42
CA TRP A 109 -12.77 -13.54 -27.36
C TRP A 109 -14.04 -13.02 -28.02
N ASN A 110 -14.66 -13.84 -28.86
CA ASN A 110 -15.84 -13.46 -29.65
C ASN A 110 -17.14 -14.10 -29.13
N GLY A 111 -17.12 -14.69 -27.93
CA GLY A 111 -18.24 -15.43 -27.37
C GLY A 111 -18.21 -16.94 -27.64
N ASP A 112 -17.28 -17.43 -28.46
CA ASP A 112 -17.16 -18.86 -28.76
C ASP A 112 -16.55 -19.63 -27.57
N MET A 113 -17.36 -20.50 -26.96
CA MET A 113 -16.92 -21.32 -25.83
C MET A 113 -15.88 -22.37 -26.24
N ASP A 114 -15.91 -22.85 -27.48
CA ASP A 114 -14.95 -23.87 -27.95
C ASP A 114 -13.53 -23.29 -27.99
N ALA A 115 -13.39 -21.99 -28.28
CA ALA A 115 -12.10 -21.28 -28.25
C ALA A 115 -11.47 -21.22 -26.85
N LEU A 116 -12.25 -21.44 -25.79
CA LEU A 116 -11.76 -21.43 -24.41
C LEU A 116 -11.14 -22.77 -23.98
N GLY A 117 -11.19 -23.81 -24.81
CA GLY A 117 -10.55 -25.11 -24.58
C GLY A 117 -9.06 -25.05 -24.26
N ARG A 118 -8.38 -23.94 -24.61
CA ARG A 118 -6.99 -23.67 -24.20
C ARG A 118 -6.76 -23.73 -22.69
N TYR A 119 -7.77 -23.44 -21.87
CA TYR A 119 -7.63 -23.47 -20.41
C TYR A 119 -7.52 -24.89 -19.85
N ASP A 120 -7.92 -25.92 -20.61
CA ASP A 120 -7.80 -27.32 -20.16
C ASP A 120 -6.36 -27.75 -19.90
N THR A 121 -5.40 -27.12 -20.58
CA THR A 121 -3.96 -27.38 -20.49
C THR A 121 -3.21 -26.22 -19.81
N MET A 122 -3.90 -25.40 -19.01
CA MET A 122 -3.29 -24.32 -18.21
C MET A 122 -3.42 -24.62 -16.72
N ASP A 123 -2.48 -24.08 -15.95
CA ASP A 123 -2.48 -24.10 -14.48
C ASP A 123 -3.77 -23.55 -13.85
N ARG A 124 -4.43 -22.63 -14.55
CA ARG A 124 -5.77 -22.11 -14.24
C ARG A 124 -6.84 -23.18 -14.08
N ALA A 125 -6.66 -24.37 -14.65
CA ALA A 125 -7.59 -25.47 -14.50
C ALA A 125 -7.59 -26.08 -13.09
N HIS A 126 -6.47 -25.99 -12.37
CA HIS A 126 -6.24 -26.73 -11.12
C HIS A 126 -7.38 -26.59 -10.08
N PRO A 127 -7.82 -25.38 -9.68
CA PRO A 127 -8.93 -25.27 -8.74
C PRO A 127 -10.24 -25.84 -9.29
N PHE A 128 -10.55 -25.62 -10.57
CA PHE A 128 -11.81 -26.07 -11.16
C PHE A 128 -11.91 -27.59 -11.33
N ARG A 129 -10.79 -28.30 -11.49
CA ARG A 129 -10.78 -29.77 -11.54
C ARG A 129 -11.14 -30.40 -10.20
N LEU A 130 -10.95 -29.67 -9.09
CA LEU A 130 -11.24 -30.12 -7.73
C LEU A 130 -12.63 -29.68 -7.24
N LEU A 131 -13.19 -28.63 -7.83
CA LEU A 131 -14.48 -28.07 -7.43
C LEU A 131 -15.66 -28.82 -8.05
N PRO A 132 -16.82 -28.84 -7.38
CA PRO A 132 -18.04 -29.33 -7.97
C PRO A 132 -18.48 -28.46 -9.17
N PRO A 133 -19.28 -29.01 -10.11
CA PRO A 133 -19.79 -28.25 -11.24
C PRO A 133 -20.56 -26.99 -10.83
N GLY A 134 -20.41 -25.93 -11.61
CA GLY A 134 -21.11 -24.66 -11.37
C GLY A 134 -20.64 -23.90 -10.13
N PRO A 135 -19.34 -23.70 -9.88
CA PRO A 135 -18.86 -22.98 -8.70
C PRO A 135 -19.27 -21.49 -8.70
N ASN A 136 -19.47 -20.91 -7.52
CA ASN A 136 -19.52 -19.46 -7.28
C ASN A 136 -18.11 -18.95 -6.99
N ILE A 137 -17.58 -18.05 -7.82
CA ILE A 137 -16.18 -17.65 -7.74
C ILE A 137 -16.01 -16.14 -7.54
N ALA A 138 -15.06 -15.76 -6.69
CA ALA A 138 -14.55 -14.40 -6.54
C ALA A 138 -13.10 -14.33 -7.03
N ILE A 139 -12.81 -13.40 -7.93
CA ILE A 139 -11.47 -13.19 -8.49
C ILE A 139 -11.00 -11.82 -8.01
N VAL A 140 -9.98 -11.80 -7.14
CA VAL A 140 -9.34 -10.57 -6.70
C VAL A 140 -8.21 -10.23 -7.68
N GLY A 141 -8.29 -9.05 -8.29
CA GLY A 141 -7.38 -8.61 -9.35
C GLY A 141 -7.76 -9.15 -10.72
N SER A 142 -9.03 -9.01 -11.12
CA SER A 142 -9.53 -9.60 -12.39
C SER A 142 -8.93 -8.98 -13.66
N ALA A 143 -8.34 -7.78 -13.57
CA ALA A 143 -7.61 -7.10 -14.64
C ALA A 143 -8.26 -7.22 -16.04
N GLY A 144 -7.55 -7.80 -17.02
CA GLY A 144 -8.03 -7.99 -18.39
C GLY A 144 -9.03 -9.13 -18.60
N GLY A 145 -9.54 -9.76 -17.53
CA GLY A 145 -10.62 -10.74 -17.58
C GLY A 145 -10.21 -12.18 -17.94
N ASN A 146 -8.92 -12.51 -17.91
CA ASN A 146 -8.43 -13.84 -18.30
C ASN A 146 -8.96 -14.95 -17.38
N GLU A 147 -9.04 -14.70 -16.09
CA GLU A 147 -9.57 -15.65 -15.11
C GLU A 147 -11.10 -15.69 -15.12
N ILE A 148 -11.77 -14.61 -15.58
CA ILE A 148 -13.21 -14.63 -15.86
C ILE A 148 -13.50 -15.61 -17.01
N LEU A 149 -12.70 -15.55 -18.09
CA LEU A 149 -12.80 -16.49 -19.21
C LEU A 149 -12.56 -17.95 -18.77
N ALA A 150 -11.57 -18.19 -17.88
CA ALA A 150 -11.36 -19.51 -17.31
C ALA A 150 -12.57 -19.99 -16.50
N GLY A 151 -13.15 -19.12 -15.67
CA GLY A 151 -14.37 -19.41 -14.92
C GLY A 151 -15.56 -19.76 -15.82
N LEU A 152 -15.73 -19.04 -16.94
CA LEU A 152 -16.76 -19.35 -17.93
C LEU A 152 -16.53 -20.72 -18.59
N HIS A 153 -15.28 -21.02 -18.99
CA HIS A 153 -14.90 -22.31 -19.60
C HIS A 153 -15.24 -23.49 -18.68
N PHE A 154 -14.87 -23.40 -17.41
CA PHE A 154 -15.15 -24.44 -16.41
C PHE A 154 -16.57 -24.38 -15.84
N GLY A 155 -17.45 -23.57 -16.44
CA GLY A 155 -18.89 -23.60 -16.19
C GLY A 155 -19.31 -22.98 -14.86
N ALA A 156 -18.56 -22.02 -14.31
CA ALA A 156 -18.95 -21.28 -13.10
C ALA A 156 -20.37 -20.72 -13.23
N ARG A 157 -21.17 -20.84 -12.16
CA ARG A 157 -22.55 -20.36 -12.15
C ARG A 157 -22.63 -18.84 -11.94
N LYS A 158 -21.64 -18.31 -11.23
CA LYS A 158 -21.49 -16.90 -10.88
C LYS A 158 -20.01 -16.57 -10.74
N ILE A 159 -19.60 -15.46 -11.33
CA ILE A 159 -18.22 -14.98 -11.38
C ILE A 159 -18.23 -13.51 -10.95
N THR A 160 -17.56 -13.21 -9.85
CA THR A 160 -17.36 -11.84 -9.38
C THR A 160 -15.90 -11.45 -9.59
N GLY A 161 -15.62 -10.59 -10.58
CA GLY A 161 -14.31 -10.01 -10.82
C GLY A 161 -14.14 -8.71 -10.04
N ILE A 162 -13.15 -8.62 -9.16
CA ILE A 162 -12.89 -7.47 -8.30
C ILE A 162 -11.62 -6.80 -8.80
N GLU A 163 -11.73 -5.54 -9.22
CA GLU A 163 -10.62 -4.78 -9.78
C GLU A 163 -10.51 -3.40 -9.14
N LEU A 164 -9.32 -3.07 -8.63
CA LEU A 164 -9.06 -1.83 -7.90
C LEU A 164 -9.09 -0.62 -8.83
N ASN A 165 -8.52 -0.73 -10.03
CA ASN A 165 -8.36 0.40 -10.93
C ASN A 165 -9.61 0.60 -11.81
N PRO A 166 -10.34 1.72 -11.68
CA PRO A 166 -11.54 1.97 -12.47
C PRO A 166 -11.25 2.09 -13.97
N VAL A 167 -10.03 2.46 -14.37
CA VAL A 167 -9.62 2.46 -15.79
C VAL A 167 -9.61 1.05 -16.34
N THR A 168 -9.03 0.10 -15.62
CA THR A 168 -9.00 -1.31 -16.03
C THR A 168 -10.41 -1.89 -16.16
N VAL A 169 -11.30 -1.58 -15.21
CA VAL A 169 -12.74 -1.94 -15.32
C VAL A 169 -13.37 -1.35 -16.58
N SER A 170 -13.09 -0.08 -16.87
CA SER A 170 -13.63 0.61 -18.05
C SER A 170 -13.19 -0.01 -19.38
N LEU A 171 -12.04 -0.70 -19.41
CA LEU A 171 -11.58 -1.43 -20.59
C LEU A 171 -12.52 -2.60 -20.93
N LEU A 172 -12.97 -3.35 -19.91
CA LEU A 172 -13.88 -4.48 -20.09
C LEU A 172 -15.34 -4.05 -20.29
N GLU A 173 -15.74 -2.91 -19.71
CA GLU A 173 -17.12 -2.40 -19.80
C GLU A 173 -17.38 -1.57 -21.05
N ASN A 174 -16.40 -0.80 -21.53
CA ASN A 174 -16.60 0.23 -22.54
C ASN A 174 -15.58 0.13 -23.69
N GLU A 175 -14.31 0.41 -23.43
CA GLU A 175 -13.31 0.71 -24.48
C GLU A 175 -12.93 -0.53 -25.31
N PHE A 176 -12.85 -1.71 -24.69
CA PHE A 176 -12.50 -3.00 -25.30
C PHE A 176 -13.56 -4.08 -25.02
N ALA A 177 -14.80 -3.66 -24.75
CA ALA A 177 -15.92 -4.57 -24.48
C ALA A 177 -16.11 -5.56 -25.64
N GLU A 178 -16.19 -5.08 -26.88
CA GLU A 178 -16.33 -5.94 -28.06
C GLU A 178 -15.13 -6.88 -28.27
N PHE A 179 -13.91 -6.40 -28.03
CA PHE A 179 -12.68 -7.20 -28.18
C PHE A 179 -12.66 -8.40 -27.23
N THR A 180 -13.21 -8.23 -26.03
CA THR A 180 -13.33 -9.29 -25.02
C THR A 180 -14.67 -10.01 -25.08
N GLY A 181 -15.49 -9.83 -26.13
CA GLY A 181 -16.74 -10.58 -26.30
C GLY A 181 -17.84 -10.15 -25.34
N ASN A 182 -17.78 -8.90 -24.88
CA ASN A 182 -18.71 -8.27 -23.93
C ASN A 182 -18.84 -9.05 -22.62
N LEU A 183 -17.72 -9.47 -22.02
CA LEU A 183 -17.68 -10.27 -20.78
C LEU A 183 -18.62 -9.75 -19.69
N THR A 184 -18.64 -8.44 -19.50
CA THR A 184 -19.42 -7.74 -18.46
C THR A 184 -20.92 -7.78 -18.69
N THR A 185 -21.38 -8.14 -19.90
CA THR A 185 -22.80 -8.31 -20.24
C THR A 185 -23.30 -9.74 -20.03
N ASN A 186 -22.40 -10.70 -19.79
CA ASN A 186 -22.77 -12.08 -19.50
C ASN A 186 -23.48 -12.16 -18.14
N GLU A 187 -24.65 -12.79 -18.08
CA GLU A 187 -25.47 -12.87 -16.86
C GLU A 187 -24.76 -13.53 -15.67
N LYS A 188 -23.72 -14.32 -15.93
CA LYS A 188 -22.92 -14.99 -14.90
C LYS A 188 -21.79 -14.12 -14.37
N VAL A 189 -21.44 -13.02 -15.03
CA VAL A 189 -20.27 -12.20 -14.74
C VAL A 189 -20.70 -10.89 -14.11
N THR A 190 -20.06 -10.52 -13.01
CA THR A 190 -20.19 -9.20 -12.39
C THR A 190 -18.79 -8.67 -12.14
N VAL A 191 -18.43 -7.56 -12.77
CA VAL A 191 -17.17 -6.85 -12.49
C VAL A 191 -17.47 -5.71 -11.54
N VAL A 192 -16.70 -5.62 -10.46
CA VAL A 192 -16.88 -4.62 -9.41
C VAL A 192 -15.58 -3.82 -9.28
N ASN A 193 -15.69 -2.50 -9.37
CA ASN A 193 -14.59 -1.63 -9.01
C ASN A 193 -14.51 -1.50 -7.47
N ALA A 194 -13.62 -2.26 -6.85
CA ALA A 194 -13.43 -2.30 -5.41
C ALA A 194 -12.02 -2.78 -5.03
N GLU A 195 -11.59 -2.48 -3.81
CA GLU A 195 -10.41 -3.12 -3.23
C GLU A 195 -10.78 -4.53 -2.76
N GLY A 196 -9.91 -5.49 -3.07
CA GLY A 196 -10.19 -6.92 -2.99
C GLY A 196 -10.62 -7.39 -1.61
N ARG A 197 -9.86 -7.02 -0.58
CA ARG A 197 -10.13 -7.46 0.79
C ARG A 197 -11.32 -6.75 1.40
N ALA A 198 -11.43 -5.44 1.18
CA ALA A 198 -12.56 -4.64 1.62
C ALA A 198 -13.87 -5.14 1.00
N PHE A 199 -13.84 -5.57 -0.26
CA PHE A 199 -14.99 -6.20 -0.90
C PHE A 199 -15.34 -7.53 -0.25
N LEU A 200 -14.36 -8.44 -0.10
CA LEU A 200 -14.61 -9.78 0.47
C LEU A 200 -15.20 -9.67 1.88
N LYS A 201 -14.61 -8.86 2.75
CA LYS A 201 -15.09 -8.67 4.13
C LYS A 201 -16.45 -7.98 4.23
N GLY A 202 -16.80 -7.17 3.24
CA GLY A 202 -18.13 -6.55 3.13
C GLY A 202 -19.18 -7.43 2.48
N SER A 203 -18.79 -8.60 1.95
CA SER A 203 -19.70 -9.53 1.28
C SER A 203 -20.39 -10.44 2.29
N GLU A 204 -21.68 -10.68 2.11
CA GLU A 204 -22.41 -11.71 2.86
C GLU A 204 -22.37 -13.07 2.15
N GLU A 205 -21.71 -13.16 0.99
CA GLU A 205 -21.65 -14.37 0.18
C GLU A 205 -20.46 -15.26 0.56
N ASN A 206 -20.68 -16.57 0.47
CA ASN A 206 -19.61 -17.56 0.49
C ASN A 206 -19.29 -18.04 -0.93
N TYR A 207 -18.01 -18.31 -1.17
CA TYR A 207 -17.48 -18.68 -2.48
C TYR A 207 -16.95 -20.10 -2.49
N ASP A 208 -17.15 -20.79 -3.61
CA ASP A 208 -16.54 -22.09 -3.88
C ASP A 208 -15.07 -21.90 -4.32
N LEU A 209 -14.74 -20.75 -4.90
CA LEU A 209 -13.36 -20.35 -5.22
C LEU A 209 -13.14 -18.89 -4.88
N ILE A 210 -12.16 -18.59 -4.05
CA ILE A 210 -11.58 -17.24 -3.96
C ILE A 210 -10.21 -17.31 -4.62
N TRP A 211 -10.01 -16.53 -5.66
CA TRP A 211 -8.82 -16.57 -6.49
C TRP A 211 -8.04 -15.27 -6.39
N LEU A 212 -6.87 -15.33 -5.77
CA LEU A 212 -5.90 -14.25 -5.68
C LEU A 212 -4.90 -14.37 -6.83
N VAL A 213 -5.15 -13.62 -7.90
CA VAL A 213 -4.36 -13.69 -9.14
C VAL A 213 -3.29 -12.60 -9.12
N ALA A 214 -2.30 -12.73 -8.23
CA ALA A 214 -1.22 -11.74 -8.11
C ALA A 214 -1.75 -10.28 -8.10
N PRO A 215 -2.86 -9.97 -7.39
CA PRO A 215 -3.79 -8.87 -7.70
C PRO A 215 -3.19 -7.47 -7.77
N ASP A 216 -2.10 -7.23 -7.06
CA ASP A 216 -1.40 -5.96 -7.01
C ASP A 216 0.10 -6.09 -7.31
N SER A 217 0.59 -7.27 -7.70
CA SER A 217 2.04 -7.54 -7.84
C SER A 217 2.72 -6.49 -8.71
N TYR A 218 2.06 -6.06 -9.76
CA TYR A 218 2.58 -5.08 -10.70
C TYR A 218 2.49 -3.65 -10.16
N ALA A 219 1.38 -3.28 -9.49
CA ALA A 219 1.24 -1.97 -8.85
C ALA A 219 2.22 -1.81 -7.67
N ALA A 220 2.39 -2.87 -6.87
CA ALA A 220 3.31 -2.94 -5.74
C ALA A 220 4.79 -2.99 -6.20
N MET A 221 5.14 -3.77 -7.24
CA MET A 221 6.47 -3.72 -7.86
C MET A 221 6.75 -2.34 -8.48
N ASN A 222 5.74 -1.68 -9.07
CA ASN A 222 5.87 -0.32 -9.58
C ASN A 222 6.06 0.70 -8.46
N ALA A 223 5.36 0.57 -7.34
CA ALA A 223 5.55 1.44 -6.17
C ALA A 223 6.94 1.25 -5.55
N ALA A 224 7.44 0.01 -5.49
CA ALA A 224 8.78 -0.33 -5.01
C ALA A 224 9.90 0.22 -5.90
N THR A 225 9.63 0.48 -7.18
CA THR A 225 10.63 0.96 -8.16
C THR A 225 10.48 2.45 -8.54
N SER A 226 9.32 3.08 -8.29
CA SER A 226 9.01 4.45 -8.74
C SER A 226 9.34 5.57 -7.74
N GLY A 227 9.93 5.24 -6.59
CA GLY A 227 10.33 6.23 -5.57
C GLY A 227 9.16 6.92 -4.84
N ALA A 228 7.92 6.65 -5.26
CA ALA A 228 6.72 7.19 -4.64
C ALA A 228 6.28 6.39 -3.40
N PHE A 229 6.60 5.08 -3.31
CA PHE A 229 6.35 4.13 -2.20
C PHE A 229 4.93 4.04 -1.63
N VAL A 230 4.03 4.94 -2.02
CA VAL A 230 2.58 4.79 -1.92
C VAL A 230 2.25 3.49 -2.67
N LEU A 231 1.80 2.45 -1.96
CA LEU A 231 1.52 1.08 -2.44
C LEU A 231 2.66 0.03 -2.29
N SER A 232 3.69 0.27 -1.46
CA SER A 232 4.61 -0.83 -1.06
C SER A 232 3.95 -1.86 -0.14
N GLU A 233 2.96 -1.40 0.62
CA GLU A 233 2.11 -2.16 1.51
C GLU A 233 1.02 -2.90 0.72
N SER A 234 0.91 -4.21 0.94
CA SER A 234 -0.15 -5.05 0.40
C SER A 234 -0.82 -5.84 1.51
N TYR A 235 -2.07 -5.47 1.77
CA TYR A 235 -2.95 -6.18 2.69
C TYR A 235 -3.57 -7.44 2.06
N LEU A 236 -3.27 -7.77 0.80
CA LEU A 236 -3.83 -8.91 0.08
C LEU A 236 -3.06 -10.23 0.31
N TYR A 237 -1.94 -10.18 1.03
CA TYR A 237 -1.10 -11.35 1.32
C TYR A 237 -0.79 -11.52 2.81
N THR A 238 -1.53 -10.82 3.68
CA THR A 238 -1.36 -10.90 5.13
C THR A 238 -2.10 -12.12 5.68
N LYS A 239 -1.73 -12.51 6.90
CA LYS A 239 -2.39 -13.57 7.67
C LYS A 239 -3.90 -13.29 7.76
N GLU A 240 -4.27 -12.06 8.08
CA GLU A 240 -5.64 -11.63 8.25
C GLU A 240 -6.44 -11.65 6.93
N MET A 241 -5.79 -11.42 5.78
CA MET A 241 -6.43 -11.64 4.48
C MET A 241 -6.70 -13.12 4.20
N VAL A 242 -5.78 -14.01 4.57
CA VAL A 242 -6.02 -15.45 4.43
C VAL A 242 -7.14 -15.89 5.38
N GLU A 243 -7.20 -15.37 6.61
CA GLU A 243 -8.30 -15.58 7.55
C GLU A 243 -9.63 -15.11 6.93
N ASP A 244 -9.71 -13.85 6.52
CA ASP A 244 -10.91 -13.26 5.89
C ASP A 244 -11.34 -14.10 4.66
N ALA A 245 -10.40 -14.48 3.79
CA ALA A 245 -10.71 -15.26 2.60
C ALA A 245 -11.20 -16.67 2.97
N VAL A 246 -10.50 -17.38 3.85
CA VAL A 246 -10.92 -18.73 4.28
C VAL A 246 -12.29 -18.66 4.93
N GLU A 247 -12.57 -17.72 5.83
CA GLU A 247 -13.90 -17.58 6.44
C GLU A 247 -15.03 -17.47 5.41
N HIS A 248 -14.82 -16.74 4.31
CA HIS A 248 -15.78 -16.57 3.21
C HIS A 248 -15.78 -17.73 2.18
N LEU A 249 -15.03 -18.81 2.40
CA LEU A 249 -15.18 -20.03 1.61
C LEU A 249 -16.38 -20.85 2.07
N THR A 250 -17.02 -21.56 1.13
CA THR A 250 -17.87 -22.71 1.48
C THR A 250 -17.03 -23.78 2.19
N GLU A 251 -17.67 -24.75 2.85
CA GLU A 251 -16.96 -25.80 3.61
C GLU A 251 -15.93 -26.56 2.76
N ASP A 252 -16.26 -26.76 1.48
CA ASP A 252 -15.39 -27.39 0.49
C ASP A 252 -14.79 -26.40 -0.54
N GLY A 253 -14.91 -25.10 -0.28
CA GLY A 253 -14.37 -24.05 -1.14
C GLY A 253 -12.85 -23.98 -1.08
N ILE A 254 -12.24 -23.45 -2.14
CA ILE A 254 -10.78 -23.37 -2.30
C ILE A 254 -10.35 -21.90 -2.36
N LEU A 255 -9.34 -21.55 -1.57
CA LEU A 255 -8.53 -20.35 -1.78
C LEU A 255 -7.39 -20.71 -2.72
N CYS A 256 -7.35 -20.09 -3.90
CA CYS A 256 -6.30 -20.24 -4.88
C CYS A 256 -5.45 -18.98 -4.93
N ALA A 257 -4.15 -19.09 -4.67
CA ALA A 257 -3.21 -17.99 -4.80
C ALA A 257 -2.16 -18.32 -5.86
N GLN A 258 -1.90 -17.38 -6.77
CA GLN A 258 -0.94 -17.55 -7.84
C GLN A 258 0.09 -16.43 -7.88
N PHE A 259 1.37 -16.80 -8.02
CA PHE A 259 2.50 -15.89 -8.04
C PHE A 259 3.52 -16.31 -9.10
N GLY A 260 4.18 -15.37 -9.76
CA GLY A 260 5.38 -15.68 -10.53
C GLY A 260 6.59 -15.76 -9.59
N GLU A 261 7.48 -16.71 -9.80
CA GLU A 261 8.76 -16.86 -9.09
C GLU A 261 9.91 -16.71 -10.09
N LEU A 262 10.97 -16.02 -9.69
CA LEU A 262 12.16 -15.85 -10.54
C LEU A 262 13.07 -17.08 -10.55
N ASP A 263 13.11 -17.79 -9.42
CA ASP A 263 13.95 -18.96 -9.19
C ASP A 263 13.26 -19.85 -8.14
N PHE A 264 12.31 -20.68 -8.60
CA PHE A 264 11.50 -21.50 -7.69
C PHE A 264 12.34 -22.54 -6.95
N ASP A 265 13.37 -23.09 -7.58
CA ASP A 265 14.08 -24.25 -7.04
C ASP A 265 15.05 -23.85 -5.92
N GLU A 266 15.77 -22.74 -6.05
CA GLU A 266 16.67 -22.28 -4.98
C GLU A 266 16.02 -21.26 -4.06
N ASN A 267 15.22 -20.33 -4.61
CA ASN A 267 14.72 -19.15 -3.89
C ASN A 267 13.21 -18.89 -4.11
N PRO A 268 12.30 -19.80 -3.73
CA PRO A 268 10.85 -19.64 -3.89
C PRO A 268 10.26 -18.64 -2.86
N ASN A 269 10.78 -17.41 -2.88
CA ASN A 269 10.61 -16.39 -1.85
C ASN A 269 9.14 -16.05 -1.59
N ARG A 270 8.36 -15.85 -2.64
CA ARG A 270 6.94 -15.45 -2.55
C ARG A 270 6.10 -16.61 -2.04
N THR A 271 6.37 -17.80 -2.55
CA THR A 271 5.68 -19.05 -2.24
C THR A 271 5.87 -19.42 -0.78
N ILE A 272 7.11 -19.48 -0.29
CA ILE A 272 7.38 -19.90 1.09
C ILE A 272 6.91 -18.85 2.10
N ARG A 273 6.98 -17.56 1.76
CA ARG A 273 6.39 -16.49 2.57
C ARG A 273 4.88 -16.63 2.64
N TYR A 274 4.19 -16.80 1.51
CA TYR A 274 2.73 -16.98 1.48
C TYR A 274 2.29 -18.24 2.23
N LEU A 275 2.99 -19.37 2.05
CA LEU A 275 2.71 -20.60 2.78
C LEU A 275 2.90 -20.44 4.29
N GLY A 276 3.95 -19.76 4.73
CA GLY A 276 4.15 -19.44 6.14
C GLY A 276 3.03 -18.56 6.70
N THR A 277 2.61 -17.54 5.94
CA THR A 277 1.46 -16.70 6.28
C THR A 277 0.15 -17.50 6.36
N ALA A 278 -0.12 -18.35 5.37
CA ALA A 278 -1.31 -19.18 5.34
C ALA A 278 -1.33 -20.21 6.48
N ARG A 279 -0.18 -20.81 6.79
CA ARG A 279 -0.03 -21.73 7.93
C ARG A 279 -0.36 -21.04 9.25
N LEU A 280 0.11 -19.81 9.44
CA LEU A 280 -0.20 -19.00 10.61
C LEU A 280 -1.69 -18.68 10.71
N ALA A 281 -2.31 -18.30 9.59
CA ALA A 281 -3.75 -18.01 9.50
C ALA A 281 -4.62 -19.22 9.83
N LEU A 282 -4.32 -20.38 9.22
CA LEU A 282 -5.07 -21.61 9.46
C LEU A 282 -4.94 -22.10 10.92
N ALA A 283 -3.76 -21.91 11.53
CA ALA A 283 -3.55 -22.24 12.93
C ALA A 283 -4.45 -21.40 13.88
N GLU A 284 -4.66 -20.11 13.57
CA GLU A 284 -5.55 -19.22 14.32
C GLU A 284 -7.02 -19.60 14.16
N LEU A 285 -7.39 -20.11 12.98
CA LEU A 285 -8.70 -20.73 12.70
C LEU A 285 -8.86 -22.13 13.32
N GLY A 286 -7.83 -22.64 14.02
CA GLY A 286 -7.86 -23.93 14.72
C GLY A 286 -7.48 -25.15 13.86
N ILE A 287 -7.06 -24.94 12.60
CA ILE A 287 -6.58 -25.99 11.69
C ILE A 287 -5.07 -26.19 11.93
N ARG A 288 -4.68 -27.33 12.50
CA ARG A 288 -3.29 -27.58 12.95
C ARG A 288 -2.49 -28.51 12.05
N ASP A 289 -3.16 -29.33 11.25
CA ASP A 289 -2.63 -30.28 10.29
C ASP A 289 -2.48 -29.64 8.90
N PHE A 290 -1.84 -28.47 8.84
CA PHE A 290 -1.72 -27.62 7.65
C PHE A 290 -1.33 -28.39 6.37
N GLU A 291 -0.49 -29.40 6.50
CA GLU A 291 -0.01 -30.23 5.39
C GLU A 291 -1.12 -30.97 4.62
N ARG A 292 -2.28 -31.18 5.26
CA ARG A 292 -3.46 -31.82 4.65
C ARG A 292 -4.38 -30.82 3.97
N HIS A 293 -4.19 -29.53 4.20
CA HIS A 293 -5.06 -28.44 3.75
C HIS A 293 -4.44 -27.62 2.63
N VAL A 294 -3.28 -28.02 2.11
CA VAL A 294 -2.53 -27.29 1.10
C VAL A 294 -2.03 -28.19 -0.04
N MET A 295 -2.10 -27.68 -1.27
CA MET A 295 -1.42 -28.24 -2.44
C MET A 295 -0.66 -27.14 -3.17
N VAL A 296 0.48 -27.49 -3.77
CA VAL A 296 1.33 -26.55 -4.51
C VAL A 296 1.75 -27.16 -5.84
N GLY A 297 1.42 -26.48 -6.93
CA GLY A 297 1.85 -26.79 -8.29
C GLY A 297 2.70 -25.66 -8.85
N VAL A 298 3.59 -26.00 -9.78
CA VAL A 298 4.46 -25.03 -10.47
C VAL A 298 4.34 -25.28 -11.95
N SER A 299 4.15 -24.23 -12.73
CA SER A 299 4.04 -24.28 -14.19
C SER A 299 4.90 -23.20 -14.85
N PRO A 300 5.24 -23.34 -16.13
CA PRO A 300 5.86 -22.24 -16.88
C PRO A 300 4.96 -20.99 -16.84
N GLY A 301 5.56 -19.84 -16.52
CA GLY A 301 4.89 -18.54 -16.48
C GLY A 301 5.32 -17.63 -17.64
N TYR A 302 5.18 -16.32 -17.45
CA TYR A 302 5.58 -15.34 -18.45
C TYR A 302 7.11 -15.16 -18.49
N GLY A 303 7.70 -15.34 -19.66
CA GLY A 303 9.14 -15.14 -19.87
C GLY A 303 9.99 -16.17 -19.13
N ARG A 304 10.72 -15.72 -18.10
CA ARG A 304 11.56 -16.58 -17.26
C ARG A 304 10.91 -16.95 -15.92
N LEU A 305 9.71 -16.45 -15.65
CA LEU A 305 9.02 -16.72 -14.40
C LEU A 305 8.40 -18.11 -14.42
N GLU A 306 8.44 -18.79 -13.29
CA GLU A 306 7.62 -19.97 -13.01
C GLU A 306 6.37 -19.52 -12.23
N THR A 307 5.18 -19.87 -12.69
CA THR A 307 3.95 -19.60 -11.95
C THR A 307 3.75 -20.67 -10.90
N THR A 308 3.64 -20.26 -9.64
CA THR A 308 3.25 -21.13 -8.54
C THR A 308 1.75 -21.02 -8.31
N THR A 309 1.07 -22.15 -8.17
CA THR A 309 -0.35 -22.25 -7.81
C THR A 309 -0.48 -22.93 -6.46
N ILE A 310 -0.99 -22.19 -5.46
CA ILE A 310 -1.20 -22.66 -4.10
C ILE A 310 -2.71 -22.79 -3.87
N LEU A 311 -3.15 -23.98 -3.50
CA LEU A 311 -4.56 -24.27 -3.17
C LEU A 311 -4.68 -24.54 -1.68
N ILE A 312 -5.57 -23.82 -1.00
CA ILE A 312 -5.84 -23.95 0.43
C ILE A 312 -7.33 -24.24 0.65
N LYS A 313 -7.66 -25.15 1.56
CA LYS A 313 -9.03 -25.59 1.84
C LYS A 313 -9.31 -25.72 3.34
N LYS A 314 -10.56 -25.45 3.77
CA LYS A 314 -11.00 -25.68 5.17
C LYS A 314 -11.00 -27.16 5.55
N SER A 315 -11.52 -28.01 4.68
CA SER A 315 -11.48 -29.46 4.85
C SER A 315 -10.16 -30.04 4.30
N PRO A 316 -9.65 -31.14 4.88
CA PRO A 316 -8.48 -31.84 4.36
C PRO A 316 -8.71 -32.27 2.91
N PHE A 317 -7.70 -32.12 2.05
CA PHE A 317 -7.72 -32.69 0.71
C PHE A 317 -7.73 -34.22 0.77
N THR A 318 -8.60 -34.83 -0.03
CA THR A 318 -8.75 -36.28 -0.10
C THR A 318 -7.72 -36.90 -1.05
N GLU A 319 -7.52 -38.21 -0.97
CA GLU A 319 -6.69 -38.95 -1.93
C GLU A 319 -7.18 -38.79 -3.39
N ALA A 320 -8.49 -38.63 -3.58
CA ALA A 320 -9.08 -38.37 -4.90
C ALA A 320 -8.73 -36.96 -5.40
N ASP A 321 -8.73 -35.96 -4.51
CA ASP A 321 -8.28 -34.60 -4.84
C ASP A 321 -6.80 -34.60 -5.22
N ILE A 322 -5.96 -35.32 -4.47
CA ILE A 322 -4.52 -35.43 -4.74
C ILE A 322 -4.27 -36.10 -6.10
N ALA A 323 -4.98 -37.18 -6.42
CA ALA A 323 -4.88 -37.84 -7.72
C ALA A 323 -5.33 -36.92 -8.87
N THR A 324 -6.43 -36.18 -8.65
CA THR A 324 -6.96 -35.22 -9.63
C THR A 324 -5.99 -34.06 -9.86
N PHE A 325 -5.41 -33.51 -8.80
CA PHE A 325 -4.42 -32.45 -8.90
C PHE A 325 -3.17 -32.92 -9.65
N ARG A 326 -2.63 -34.11 -9.32
CA ARG A 326 -1.49 -34.70 -10.04
C ARG A 326 -1.77 -34.87 -11.53
N SER A 327 -2.96 -35.39 -11.88
CA SER A 327 -3.38 -35.54 -13.28
C SER A 327 -3.48 -34.19 -13.97
N SER A 328 -4.14 -33.22 -13.33
CA SER A 328 -4.30 -31.88 -13.87
C SER A 328 -2.97 -31.17 -14.07
N THR A 329 -1.99 -31.37 -13.18
CA THR A 329 -0.64 -30.83 -13.35
C THR A 329 0.11 -31.50 -14.50
N SER A 330 -0.07 -32.81 -14.72
CA SER A 330 0.56 -33.49 -15.86
C SER A 330 -0.01 -33.10 -17.23
N ASP A 331 -1.25 -32.57 -17.27
CA ASP A 331 -1.88 -32.07 -18.50
C ASP A 331 -1.32 -30.70 -18.94
N VAL A 332 -0.58 -30.01 -18.06
CA VAL A 332 0.05 -28.72 -18.34
C VAL A 332 1.52 -28.95 -18.72
N GLU A 333 1.89 -28.58 -19.94
CA GLU A 333 3.25 -28.79 -20.44
C GLU A 333 4.28 -28.05 -19.57
N GLY A 334 5.29 -28.77 -19.10
CA GLY A 334 6.36 -28.23 -18.26
C GLY A 334 5.97 -28.01 -16.79
N ALA A 335 4.74 -28.32 -16.38
CA ALA A 335 4.32 -28.19 -14.99
C ALA A 335 4.72 -29.40 -14.14
N ARG A 336 4.83 -29.16 -12.83
CA ARG A 336 5.21 -30.15 -11.82
C ARG A 336 4.49 -29.92 -10.51
N VAL A 337 4.25 -31.01 -9.77
CA VAL A 337 3.73 -30.94 -8.42
C VAL A 337 4.89 -30.64 -7.47
N SER A 338 4.82 -29.52 -6.76
CA SER A 338 5.80 -29.14 -5.74
C SER A 338 5.43 -29.73 -4.38
N PHE A 339 4.16 -29.68 -4.00
CA PHE A 339 3.67 -30.28 -2.76
C PHE A 339 2.25 -30.84 -2.89
N VAL A 340 2.08 -32.07 -2.43
CA VAL A 340 0.81 -32.67 -2.00
C VAL A 340 1.10 -33.58 -0.82
N TRP A 341 0.14 -33.73 0.09
CA TRP A 341 0.29 -34.70 1.18
C TRP A 341 0.52 -36.11 0.61
N SER A 342 1.68 -36.69 0.92
CA SER A 342 2.07 -38.03 0.46
C SER A 342 3.18 -38.57 1.36
N THR A 343 3.52 -39.85 1.23
CA THR A 343 4.64 -40.43 1.99
C THR A 343 5.49 -41.28 1.05
N PRO A 344 6.79 -40.96 0.83
CA PRO A 344 7.57 -39.86 1.41
C PRO A 344 7.35 -38.50 0.71
N VAL A 345 7.59 -37.40 1.42
CA VAL A 345 7.60 -36.03 0.87
C VAL A 345 9.05 -35.62 0.54
N PRO A 346 9.34 -35.08 -0.66
CA PRO A 346 10.67 -34.56 -0.99
C PRO A 346 11.10 -33.39 -0.10
N ASP A 347 12.39 -33.29 0.21
CA ASP A 347 12.96 -32.17 0.96
C ASP A 347 13.13 -30.94 0.06
N SER A 348 12.56 -29.82 0.48
CA SER A 348 12.65 -28.52 -0.20
C SER A 348 12.30 -27.37 0.75
N PRO A 349 12.62 -26.11 0.39
CA PRO A 349 12.18 -24.94 1.16
C PRO A 349 10.64 -24.91 1.36
N VAL A 350 9.88 -25.31 0.35
CA VAL A 350 8.41 -25.39 0.40
C VAL A 350 7.96 -26.43 1.43
N THR A 351 8.54 -27.63 1.40
CA THR A 351 8.12 -28.71 2.31
C THR A 351 8.57 -28.46 3.75
N THR A 352 9.71 -27.78 3.94
CA THR A 352 10.16 -27.29 5.26
C THR A 352 9.14 -26.34 5.88
N VAL A 353 8.62 -25.36 5.13
CA VAL A 353 7.61 -24.42 5.66
C VAL A 353 6.29 -25.10 5.97
N ILE A 354 5.88 -26.07 5.15
CA ILE A 354 4.61 -26.78 5.35
C ILE A 354 4.68 -27.75 6.54
N LEU A 355 5.75 -28.55 6.65
CA LEU A 355 5.85 -29.67 7.59
C LEU A 355 6.66 -29.37 8.86
N GLY A 356 7.54 -28.37 8.84
CA GLY A 356 8.50 -28.12 9.91
C GLY A 356 7.84 -27.83 11.25
N THR A 357 8.44 -28.28 12.35
CA THR A 357 8.04 -27.87 13.70
C THR A 357 8.30 -26.38 13.93
N PRO A 358 7.70 -25.73 14.94
CA PRO A 358 7.94 -24.32 15.23
C PRO A 358 9.44 -23.95 15.37
N ASP A 359 10.24 -24.81 16.02
CA ASP A 359 11.68 -24.58 16.19
C ASP A 359 12.46 -24.74 14.87
N GLU A 360 12.08 -25.70 14.03
CA GLU A 360 12.65 -25.89 12.70
C GLU A 360 12.31 -24.71 11.77
N LEU A 361 11.07 -24.20 11.84
CA LEU A 361 10.66 -23.02 11.09
C LEU A 361 11.45 -21.78 11.50
N GLU A 362 11.60 -21.51 12.79
CA GLU A 362 12.39 -20.34 13.23
C GLU A 362 13.86 -20.44 12.83
N THR A 363 14.41 -21.66 12.87
CA THR A 363 15.76 -21.93 12.38
C THR A 363 15.85 -21.72 10.87
N PHE A 364 14.87 -22.18 10.10
CA PHE A 364 14.78 -21.99 8.66
C PHE A 364 14.68 -20.49 8.32
N TYR A 365 13.73 -19.76 8.89
CA TYR A 365 13.55 -18.32 8.63
C TYR A 365 14.74 -17.45 9.02
N THR A 366 15.54 -17.88 10.00
CA THR A 366 16.74 -17.15 10.42
C THR A 366 17.94 -17.42 9.51
N ASN A 367 18.04 -18.63 8.95
CA ASN A 367 19.17 -19.04 8.10
C ASN A 367 18.90 -18.88 6.60
N PHE A 368 17.63 -18.73 6.20
CA PHE A 368 17.27 -18.53 4.80
C PHE A 368 17.85 -17.19 4.28
N PRO A 369 18.39 -17.12 3.04
CA PRO A 369 19.06 -15.92 2.53
C PRO A 369 18.17 -14.68 2.43
N TYR A 370 16.85 -14.89 2.36
CA TYR A 370 15.86 -13.84 2.22
C TYR A 370 14.93 -13.78 3.44
N LYS A 371 14.40 -12.58 3.72
CA LYS A 371 13.31 -12.43 4.68
C LYS A 371 12.09 -13.12 4.10
N VAL A 372 11.65 -14.23 4.67
CA VAL A 372 10.45 -14.96 4.19
C VAL A 372 9.49 -15.32 5.32
N ARG A 373 9.60 -14.60 6.44
CA ARG A 373 8.70 -14.74 7.59
C ARG A 373 7.25 -14.43 7.20
N PRO A 374 6.26 -15.05 7.89
CA PRO A 374 4.85 -14.71 7.76
C PRO A 374 4.58 -13.21 7.86
N ILE A 375 3.60 -12.74 7.11
CA ILE A 375 3.23 -11.32 6.99
C ILE A 375 1.87 -11.08 7.66
N THR A 376 1.73 -9.98 8.40
CA THR A 376 0.49 -9.56 9.08
C THR A 376 0.10 -8.13 8.68
N ASP A 377 -1.10 -7.71 9.03
CA ASP A 377 -1.58 -6.33 8.82
C ASP A 377 -0.72 -5.27 9.53
N ASP A 378 0.03 -5.65 10.57
CA ASP A 378 0.98 -4.75 11.23
C ASP A 378 2.26 -4.51 10.39
N SER A 379 2.59 -5.42 9.47
CA SER A 379 3.77 -5.32 8.60
C SER A 379 3.48 -5.89 7.21
N PRO A 380 2.59 -5.27 6.41
CA PRO A 380 2.04 -5.81 5.17
C PRO A 380 3.00 -5.68 3.97
N PHE A 381 4.26 -6.08 4.12
CA PHE A 381 5.33 -5.84 3.14
C PHE A 381 5.72 -7.12 2.38
N PHE A 382 4.75 -7.72 1.67
CA PHE A 382 4.91 -9.02 1.00
C PHE A 382 5.98 -9.06 -0.11
N TRP A 383 6.29 -7.93 -0.74
CA TRP A 383 7.25 -7.87 -1.85
C TRP A 383 8.69 -7.52 -1.43
N HIS A 384 8.96 -7.41 -0.12
CA HIS A 384 10.24 -6.98 0.43
C HIS A 384 11.03 -8.13 1.06
N PHE A 385 11.98 -8.70 0.31
CA PHE A 385 12.71 -9.92 0.70
C PHE A 385 14.11 -9.65 1.28
N VAL A 386 14.60 -8.42 1.25
CA VAL A 386 15.98 -8.08 1.67
C VAL A 386 16.00 -7.28 2.97
N GLY A 387 16.95 -7.58 3.84
CA GLY A 387 17.18 -6.80 5.06
C GLY A 387 17.92 -5.49 4.80
N LEU A 388 17.80 -4.53 5.72
CA LEU A 388 18.48 -3.24 5.62
C LEU A 388 20.02 -3.38 5.55
N PRO A 389 20.67 -4.25 6.37
CA PRO A 389 22.12 -4.44 6.28
C PRO A 389 22.55 -5.01 4.92
N GLU A 390 21.81 -5.99 4.40
CA GLU A 390 22.09 -6.62 3.11
C GLU A 390 21.84 -5.64 1.95
N ALA A 391 20.82 -4.80 2.04
CA ALA A 391 20.59 -3.74 1.06
C ALA A 391 21.74 -2.70 1.04
N LEU A 392 22.32 -2.38 2.20
CA LEU A 392 23.41 -1.40 2.34
C LEU A 392 24.80 -1.94 1.97
N PHE A 393 25.10 -3.17 2.39
CA PHE A 393 26.46 -3.72 2.39
C PHE A 393 26.59 -5.01 1.58
N GLY A 394 25.48 -5.56 1.08
CA GLY A 394 25.48 -6.76 0.25
C GLY A 394 26.14 -6.50 -1.10
N SER A 395 27.03 -7.40 -1.51
CA SER A 395 27.57 -7.42 -2.87
C SER A 395 26.50 -7.92 -3.83
N ASP A 396 26.28 -7.22 -4.94
CA ASP A 396 25.46 -7.70 -6.06
C ASP A 396 25.92 -9.11 -6.45
N ARG A 397 25.08 -10.12 -6.21
CA ARG A 397 25.27 -11.44 -6.81
C ARG A 397 24.73 -11.38 -8.24
N ALA A 398 25.37 -10.55 -9.05
CA ALA A 398 25.34 -10.54 -10.51
C ALA A 398 24.03 -10.98 -11.20
N GLY A 399 23.13 -10.01 -11.45
CA GLY A 399 22.12 -10.11 -12.49
C GLY A 399 21.30 -8.83 -12.62
N ALA A 400 21.41 -8.09 -13.74
CA ALA A 400 20.72 -6.82 -14.00
C ALA A 400 19.17 -6.88 -14.03
N TRP A 401 18.57 -8.01 -13.63
CA TRP A 401 17.15 -8.32 -13.77
C TRP A 401 16.51 -8.91 -12.51
N ASN A 402 17.27 -9.10 -11.42
CA ASN A 402 16.73 -9.67 -10.18
C ASN A 402 16.23 -8.55 -9.25
N VAL A 403 15.01 -8.06 -9.51
CA VAL A 403 14.40 -6.95 -8.75
C VAL A 403 14.19 -7.29 -7.27
N GLU A 404 14.19 -8.59 -6.94
CA GLU A 404 14.09 -9.12 -5.57
C GLU A 404 15.39 -9.00 -4.76
N GLU A 405 16.52 -8.68 -5.39
CA GLU A 405 17.81 -8.47 -4.71
C GLU A 405 17.96 -7.06 -4.13
N GLY A 406 16.88 -6.50 -3.58
CA GLY A 406 16.96 -5.30 -2.75
C GLY A 406 16.96 -3.98 -3.52
N VAL A 407 16.52 -3.96 -4.78
CA VAL A 407 16.49 -2.73 -5.60
C VAL A 407 15.61 -1.66 -4.93
N GLY A 408 14.42 -2.03 -4.45
CA GLY A 408 13.50 -1.11 -3.78
C GLY A 408 14.08 -0.56 -2.47
N GLU A 409 14.68 -1.43 -1.65
CA GLU A 409 15.32 -1.09 -0.38
C GLU A 409 16.52 -0.15 -0.60
N ARG A 410 17.34 -0.40 -1.61
CA ARG A 410 18.47 0.47 -1.98
C ARG A 410 18.01 1.82 -2.51
N LEU A 411 16.92 1.86 -3.28
CA LEU A 411 16.29 3.11 -3.71
C LEU A 411 15.79 3.91 -2.51
N LEU A 412 15.15 3.26 -1.51
CA LEU A 412 14.73 3.91 -0.27
C LEU A 412 15.91 4.53 0.48
N ILE A 413 17.00 3.77 0.64
CA ILE A 413 18.21 4.26 1.29
C ILE A 413 18.82 5.43 0.52
N THR A 414 18.93 5.31 -0.80
CA THR A 414 19.49 6.35 -1.66
C THR A 414 18.64 7.62 -1.58
N PHE A 415 17.31 7.48 -1.59
CA PHE A 415 16.37 8.58 -1.42
C PHE A 415 16.48 9.21 -0.03
N LEU A 416 16.59 8.40 1.03
CA LEU A 416 16.83 8.88 2.39
C LEU A 416 18.13 9.71 2.48
N LEU A 417 19.23 9.20 1.92
CA LEU A 417 20.52 9.90 1.91
C LEU A 417 20.43 11.20 1.12
N LEU A 418 19.77 11.20 -0.05
CA LEU A 418 19.58 12.38 -0.88
C LEU A 418 18.69 13.41 -0.17
N ALA A 419 17.61 12.97 0.45
CA ALA A 419 16.69 13.81 1.22
C ALA A 419 17.38 14.43 2.43
N ILE A 420 18.17 13.66 3.18
CA ILE A 420 19.01 14.16 4.29
C ILE A 420 20.01 15.19 3.76
N CYS A 421 20.71 14.89 2.66
CA CYS A 421 21.68 15.82 2.06
C CYS A 421 21.01 17.15 1.66
N PHE A 422 19.89 17.10 0.94
CA PHE A 422 19.17 18.30 0.53
C PHE A 422 18.55 19.04 1.72
N ALA A 423 17.95 18.34 2.68
CA ALA A 423 17.38 18.96 3.86
C ALA A 423 18.49 19.62 4.71
N ALA A 424 19.65 18.98 4.87
CA ALA A 424 20.80 19.58 5.57
C ALA A 424 21.32 20.81 4.79
N LEU A 425 21.44 20.71 3.47
CA LEU A 425 21.91 21.79 2.61
C LEU A 425 20.96 23.00 2.62
N PHE A 426 19.65 22.80 2.60
CA PHE A 426 18.71 23.91 2.49
C PHE A 426 18.21 24.43 3.84
N LEU A 427 18.05 23.56 4.84
CA LEU A 427 17.50 23.94 6.15
C LEU A 427 18.60 24.26 7.17
N LEU A 428 19.76 23.60 7.10
CA LEU A 428 20.84 23.80 8.09
C LEU A 428 21.98 24.71 7.61
N LEU A 429 22.26 24.78 6.30
CA LEU A 429 23.32 25.65 5.75
C LEU A 429 23.13 27.14 6.08
N PRO A 430 21.92 27.75 6.01
CA PRO A 430 21.73 29.16 6.35
C PRO A 430 22.22 29.51 7.76
N LEU A 431 22.17 28.54 8.68
CA LEU A 431 22.60 28.69 10.07
C LEU A 431 24.11 28.76 10.22
N VAL A 432 24.86 28.14 9.30
CA VAL A 432 26.33 28.21 9.27
C VAL A 432 26.79 29.65 8.99
N PHE A 433 26.00 30.43 8.25
CA PHE A 433 26.27 31.85 8.01
C PHE A 433 25.84 32.75 9.17
N LEU A 434 25.00 32.26 10.10
CA LEU A 434 24.51 32.97 11.29
C LEU A 434 25.23 32.54 12.59
N ARG A 435 26.44 31.99 12.49
CA ARG A 435 27.22 31.41 13.61
C ARG A 435 27.30 32.27 14.87
N LYS A 436 27.45 33.59 14.72
CA LYS A 436 27.57 34.52 15.86
C LYS A 436 26.29 34.55 16.69
N ILE A 437 25.15 34.77 16.02
CA ILE A 437 23.81 34.73 16.63
C ILE A 437 23.57 33.36 17.28
N TRP A 438 23.98 32.28 16.60
CA TRP A 438 23.80 30.92 17.08
C TRP A 438 24.61 30.56 18.34
N SER A 439 25.73 31.26 18.57
CA SER A 439 26.51 31.11 19.79
C SER A 439 25.84 31.75 21.01
N GLU A 440 25.00 32.76 20.79
CA GLU A 440 24.30 33.53 21.82
C GLU A 440 22.95 32.90 22.23
N ILE A 441 22.42 31.96 21.45
CA ILE A 441 21.13 31.29 21.74
C ILE A 441 21.28 30.31 22.93
N PRO A 442 20.57 30.53 24.05
CA PRO A 442 20.59 29.62 25.19
C PRO A 442 19.73 28.37 24.93
N TYR A 443 20.01 27.26 25.63
CA TYR A 443 19.23 26.00 25.58
C TYR A 443 19.00 25.40 24.16
N LYS A 444 19.79 25.80 23.16
CA LYS A 444 19.63 25.34 21.78
C LYS A 444 19.51 23.82 21.64
N TRP A 445 20.35 23.04 22.30
CA TRP A 445 20.28 21.57 22.22
C TRP A 445 18.96 21.00 22.75
N ASN A 446 18.42 21.54 23.86
CA ASN A 446 17.15 21.12 24.43
C ASN A 446 15.98 21.41 23.48
N SER A 447 15.95 22.61 22.91
CA SER A 447 14.95 22.98 21.90
C SER A 447 15.13 22.17 20.62
N GLY A 448 16.36 21.95 20.18
CA GLY A 448 16.66 21.13 19.01
C GLY A 448 16.14 19.71 19.14
N ILE A 449 16.40 19.05 20.28
CA ILE A 449 15.87 17.71 20.58
C ILE A 449 14.34 17.73 20.58
N TYR A 450 13.72 18.74 21.18
CA TYR A 450 12.26 18.88 21.19
C TYR A 450 11.67 19.01 19.79
N PHE A 451 12.13 19.96 18.98
CA PHE A 451 11.59 20.20 17.64
C PHE A 451 11.92 19.08 16.65
N ALA A 452 13.07 18.41 16.83
CA ALA A 452 13.39 17.18 16.12
C ALA A 452 12.42 16.05 16.49
N ALA A 453 12.13 15.89 17.78
CA ALA A 453 11.18 14.90 18.27
C ALA A 453 9.75 15.17 17.75
N LEU A 454 9.33 16.44 17.69
CA LEU A 454 8.04 16.79 17.09
C LEU A 454 7.97 16.37 15.62
N GLY A 455 9.03 16.60 14.84
CA GLY A 455 9.06 16.25 13.42
C GLY A 455 9.06 14.74 13.20
N LEU A 456 9.95 14.03 13.91
CA LEU A 456 10.03 12.57 13.86
C LEU A 456 8.75 11.88 14.32
N GLY A 457 8.30 12.21 15.54
CA GLY A 457 7.17 11.54 16.15
C GLY A 457 5.87 11.80 15.40
N PHE A 458 5.66 13.02 14.90
CA PHE A 458 4.45 13.37 14.15
C PHE A 458 4.34 12.52 12.88
N MET A 459 5.41 12.49 12.08
CA MET A 459 5.44 11.74 10.83
C MET A 459 5.32 10.23 11.05
N PHE A 460 5.95 9.68 12.10
CA PHE A 460 5.81 8.26 12.43
C PHE A 460 4.36 7.88 12.71
N ILE A 461 3.68 8.67 13.55
CA ILE A 461 2.28 8.44 13.90
C ILE A 461 1.39 8.64 12.67
N GLU A 462 1.57 9.74 11.95
CA GLU A 462 0.77 10.07 10.76
C GLU A 462 0.86 8.98 9.68
N ILE A 463 2.06 8.55 9.31
CA ILE A 463 2.26 7.57 8.25
C ILE A 463 1.68 6.21 8.64
N CYS A 464 1.91 5.75 9.88
CA CYS A 464 1.32 4.49 10.36
C CYS A 464 -0.21 4.53 10.32
N LEU A 465 -0.81 5.66 10.69
CA LEU A 465 -2.27 5.81 10.65
C LEU A 465 -2.81 5.88 9.23
N ILE A 466 -2.14 6.57 8.30
CA ILE A 466 -2.50 6.54 6.88
C ILE A 466 -2.55 5.08 6.40
N GLN A 467 -1.55 4.27 6.74
CA GLN A 467 -1.52 2.88 6.28
C GLN A 467 -2.63 2.04 6.90
N ARG A 468 -2.88 2.13 8.21
CA ARG A 468 -3.96 1.37 8.86
C ARG A 468 -5.34 1.77 8.38
N LEU A 469 -5.56 3.06 8.17
CA LEU A 469 -6.84 3.57 7.69
C LEU A 469 -7.10 3.22 6.23
N THR A 470 -6.09 2.75 5.47
CA THR A 470 -6.26 2.21 4.12
C THR A 470 -7.16 0.98 4.13
N LEU A 471 -6.99 0.06 5.08
CA LEU A 471 -7.89 -1.09 5.26
C LEU A 471 -9.33 -0.63 5.49
N PHE A 472 -9.51 0.34 6.39
CA PHE A 472 -10.84 0.80 6.77
C PHE A 472 -11.55 1.55 5.63
N LEU A 473 -10.86 2.51 5.00
CA LEU A 473 -11.41 3.32 3.92
C LEU A 473 -11.48 2.58 2.58
N GLY A 474 -10.79 1.44 2.47
CA GLY A 474 -10.81 0.56 1.30
C GLY A 474 -10.08 1.09 0.08
N TYR A 475 -9.46 2.27 0.13
CA TYR A 475 -8.63 2.78 -0.97
C TYR A 475 -7.44 3.58 -0.44
N PRO A 476 -6.21 3.32 -0.93
CA PRO A 476 -5.01 4.05 -0.51
C PRO A 476 -5.10 5.56 -0.72
N THR A 477 -5.71 5.99 -1.84
CA THR A 477 -5.85 7.40 -2.21
C THR A 477 -6.83 8.13 -1.29
N TYR A 478 -7.95 7.49 -0.92
CA TYR A 478 -8.87 8.04 0.07
C TYR A 478 -8.27 8.05 1.46
N SER A 479 -7.51 7.02 1.84
CA SER A 479 -6.84 7.01 3.13
C SER A 479 -5.87 8.15 3.31
N LEU A 480 -5.00 8.38 2.32
CA LEU A 480 -4.08 9.51 2.35
C LEU A 480 -4.83 10.85 2.40
N THR A 481 -5.79 11.07 1.52
CA THR A 481 -6.48 12.36 1.43
C THR A 481 -7.34 12.68 2.65
N VAL A 482 -8.13 11.73 3.13
CA VAL A 482 -9.00 11.91 4.31
C VAL A 482 -8.16 12.05 5.58
N THR A 483 -7.13 11.22 5.75
CA THR A 483 -6.27 11.26 6.93
C THR A 483 -5.49 12.56 7.01
N LEU A 484 -4.84 12.97 5.93
CA LEU A 484 -4.12 14.25 5.88
C LEU A 484 -5.07 15.42 6.08
N PHE A 485 -6.24 15.44 5.44
CA PHE A 485 -7.23 16.50 5.65
C PHE A 485 -7.64 16.60 7.12
N ALA A 486 -8.03 15.48 7.73
CA ALA A 486 -8.49 15.44 9.12
C ALA A 486 -7.38 15.87 10.09
N LEU A 487 -6.15 15.36 9.91
CA LEU A 487 -5.01 15.69 10.75
C LEU A 487 -4.58 17.14 10.56
N LEU A 488 -4.43 17.64 9.33
CA LEU A 488 -3.98 19.01 9.07
C LEU A 488 -4.99 20.07 9.57
N VAL A 489 -6.29 19.84 9.35
CA VAL A 489 -7.33 20.75 9.88
C VAL A 489 -7.35 20.72 11.41
N SER A 490 -7.34 19.52 12.01
CA SER A 490 -7.42 19.36 13.47
C SER A 490 -6.14 19.83 14.17
N THR A 491 -4.96 19.65 13.57
CA THR A 491 -3.70 20.20 14.07
C THR A 491 -3.67 21.72 13.99
N GLY A 492 -4.21 22.31 12.92
CA GLY A 492 -4.42 23.76 12.83
C GLY A 492 -5.31 24.29 13.96
N ILE A 493 -6.43 23.61 14.25
CA ILE A 493 -7.33 23.98 15.36
C ILE A 493 -6.64 23.78 16.72
N GLY A 494 -5.91 22.67 16.90
CA GLY A 494 -5.16 22.37 18.13
C GLY A 494 -4.10 23.43 18.41
N SER A 495 -3.43 23.90 17.36
CA SER A 495 -2.46 25.00 17.40
C SER A 495 -3.12 26.30 17.89
N LEU A 496 -4.28 26.68 17.34
CA LEU A 496 -5.04 27.87 17.78
C LEU A 496 -5.52 27.75 19.23
N LEU A 497 -6.02 26.58 19.63
CA LEU A 497 -6.51 26.37 21.00
C LEU A 497 -5.40 26.38 22.04
N SER A 498 -4.16 26.08 21.63
CA SER A 498 -2.99 26.02 22.52
C SER A 498 -2.67 27.35 23.21
N GLU A 499 -3.07 28.47 22.60
CA GLU A 499 -2.90 29.81 23.16
C GLU A 499 -3.57 29.95 24.54
N ARG A 500 -4.71 29.24 24.76
CA ARG A 500 -5.52 29.35 25.98
C ARG A 500 -4.83 28.79 27.23
N TYR A 501 -3.89 27.87 27.06
CA TYR A 501 -3.20 27.19 28.15
C TYR A 501 -1.67 27.34 28.08
N ALA A 502 -1.18 28.23 27.22
CA ALA A 502 0.25 28.50 27.05
C ALA A 502 0.93 28.94 28.35
N THR A 503 0.23 29.68 29.23
CA THR A 503 0.75 30.13 30.53
C THR A 503 1.01 28.98 31.52
N ARG A 504 0.38 27.82 31.33
CA ARG A 504 0.58 26.61 32.14
C ARG A 504 1.30 25.51 31.35
N ARG A 505 2.26 25.90 30.53
CA ARG A 505 3.02 25.03 29.60
C ARG A 505 3.37 23.65 30.13
N ASN A 506 4.03 23.54 31.29
CA ASN A 506 4.50 22.24 31.79
C ASN A 506 3.35 21.30 32.20
N GLN A 507 2.24 21.85 32.71
CA GLN A 507 1.01 21.09 32.97
C GLN A 507 0.37 20.67 31.66
N ALA A 508 0.28 21.58 30.68
CA ALA A 508 -0.23 21.29 29.35
C ALA A 508 0.54 20.15 28.68
N PHE A 509 1.88 20.17 28.68
CA PHE A 509 2.68 19.06 28.15
C PHE A 509 2.42 17.72 28.85
N THR A 510 2.19 17.73 30.16
CA THR A 510 1.87 16.49 30.89
C THR A 510 0.52 15.93 30.45
N VAL A 511 -0.50 16.79 30.37
CA VAL A 511 -1.84 16.40 29.92
C VAL A 511 -1.79 15.92 28.47
N LEU A 512 -1.15 16.66 27.57
CA LEU A 512 -1.00 16.29 26.17
C LEU A 512 -0.27 14.95 26.00
N LEU A 513 0.78 14.68 26.78
CA LEU A 513 1.49 13.41 26.71
C LEU A 513 0.64 12.23 27.21
N ILE A 514 -0.14 12.42 28.29
CA ILE A 514 -1.10 11.40 28.77
C ILE A 514 -2.20 11.17 27.74
N THR A 515 -2.73 12.24 27.14
CA THR A 515 -3.72 12.15 26.07
C THR A 515 -3.14 11.41 24.87
N LEU A 516 -1.91 11.72 24.44
CA LEU A 516 -1.24 11.04 23.35
C LEU A 516 -1.05 9.54 23.63
N ALA A 517 -0.64 9.18 24.85
CA ALA A 517 -0.53 7.78 25.26
C ALA A 517 -1.88 7.05 25.17
N GLY A 518 -2.96 7.68 25.67
CA GLY A 518 -4.30 7.13 25.59
C GLY A 518 -4.82 6.98 24.15
N LEU A 519 -4.50 7.94 23.28
CA LEU A 519 -4.86 7.89 21.86
C LEU A 519 -4.08 6.80 21.12
N ILE A 520 -2.79 6.62 21.39
CA ILE A 520 -2.02 5.53 20.79
C ILE A 520 -2.58 4.18 21.24
N ALA A 521 -2.85 4.00 22.54
CA ALA A 521 -3.53 2.79 23.02
C ALA A 521 -4.90 2.56 22.35
N PHE A 522 -5.66 3.63 22.09
CA PHE A 522 -6.91 3.55 21.34
C PHE A 522 -6.67 3.06 19.90
N TYR A 523 -5.68 3.58 19.18
CA TYR A 523 -5.38 3.13 17.82
C TYR A 523 -4.80 1.71 17.74
N GLU A 524 -4.13 1.23 18.80
CA GLU A 524 -3.61 -0.14 18.84
C GLU A 524 -4.70 -1.17 19.15
N VAL A 525 -5.67 -0.84 20.00
CA VAL A 525 -6.65 -1.81 20.51
C VAL A 525 -8.02 -1.64 19.87
N VAL A 526 -8.49 -0.41 19.73
CA VAL A 526 -9.88 -0.12 19.33
C VAL A 526 -10.00 0.04 17.82
N LEU A 527 -9.01 0.65 17.15
CA LEU A 527 -9.09 0.87 15.70
C LEU A 527 -9.21 -0.44 14.89
N PRO A 528 -8.45 -1.52 15.16
CA PRO A 528 -8.61 -2.78 14.44
C PRO A 528 -10.04 -3.32 14.56
N TRP A 529 -10.60 -3.33 15.77
CA TRP A 529 -11.97 -3.77 16.00
C TRP A 529 -13.02 -2.90 15.29
N VAL A 530 -12.85 -1.58 15.31
CA VAL A 530 -13.72 -0.66 14.56
C VAL A 530 -13.61 -0.91 13.06
N ALA A 531 -12.40 -1.18 12.57
CA ALA A 531 -12.16 -1.46 11.16
C ALA A 531 -12.88 -2.75 10.75
N ASP A 532 -12.79 -3.80 11.55
CA ASP A 532 -13.44 -5.08 11.29
C ASP A 532 -14.96 -4.95 11.20
N VAL A 533 -15.58 -4.32 12.21
CA VAL A 533 -17.04 -4.14 12.26
C VAL A 533 -17.54 -3.14 11.21
N GLY A 534 -16.74 -2.10 10.92
CA GLY A 534 -17.16 -0.99 10.09
C GLY A 534 -16.89 -1.16 8.60
N MET A 535 -16.31 -2.28 8.16
CA MET A 535 -16.10 -2.60 6.74
C MET A 535 -17.42 -2.65 5.95
N ALA A 536 -18.50 -3.15 6.56
CA ALA A 536 -19.84 -3.15 5.96
C ALA A 536 -20.51 -1.77 5.93
N TRP A 537 -19.93 -0.74 6.57
CA TRP A 537 -20.52 0.59 6.58
C TRP A 537 -20.35 1.30 5.24
N SER A 538 -21.32 2.16 4.93
CA SER A 538 -21.24 3.02 3.74
C SER A 538 -19.95 3.84 3.75
N PHE A 539 -19.37 4.08 2.58
CA PHE A 539 -18.13 4.86 2.45
C PHE A 539 -18.20 6.23 3.17
N PRO A 540 -19.30 7.02 3.06
CA PRO A 540 -19.43 8.27 3.82
C PRO A 540 -19.36 8.08 5.34
N THR A 541 -19.94 7.01 5.87
CA THR A 541 -19.87 6.68 7.30
C THR A 541 -18.44 6.41 7.71
N ARG A 542 -17.71 5.61 6.94
CA ARG A 542 -16.29 5.31 7.21
C ARG A 542 -15.44 6.58 7.20
N VAL A 543 -15.65 7.48 6.23
CA VAL A 543 -14.97 8.79 6.17
C VAL A 543 -15.25 9.63 7.43
N ILE A 544 -16.51 9.72 7.87
CA ILE A 544 -16.88 10.49 9.07
C ILE A 544 -16.20 9.90 10.31
N ILE A 545 -16.23 8.57 10.48
CA ILE A 545 -15.61 7.90 11.61
C ILE A 545 -14.10 8.12 11.62
N THR A 546 -13.43 8.05 10.46
CA THR A 546 -12.00 8.35 10.34
C THR A 546 -11.70 9.80 10.75
N ILE A 547 -12.49 10.77 10.29
CA ILE A 547 -12.30 12.18 10.68
C ILE A 547 -12.49 12.34 12.20
N LEU A 548 -13.53 11.74 12.77
CA LEU A 548 -13.81 11.80 14.21
C LEU A 548 -12.72 11.12 15.04
N SER A 549 -12.17 9.99 14.58
CA SER A 549 -11.09 9.30 15.28
C SER A 549 -9.78 10.07 15.23
N LEU A 550 -9.49 10.78 14.13
CA LEU A 550 -8.27 11.56 13.96
C LEU A 550 -8.34 12.95 14.60
N THR A 551 -9.53 13.52 14.78
CA THR A 551 -9.71 14.88 15.32
C THR A 551 -9.04 15.05 16.71
N PRO A 552 -9.28 14.18 17.71
CA PRO A 552 -8.61 14.28 19.02
C PRO A 552 -7.08 14.22 18.93
N LEU A 553 -6.56 13.36 18.04
CA LEU A 553 -5.13 13.24 17.82
C LEU A 553 -4.56 14.50 17.18
N GLY A 554 -5.18 15.01 16.11
CA GLY A 554 -4.74 16.23 15.48
C GLY A 554 -4.76 17.41 16.45
N LEU A 555 -5.81 17.56 17.26
CA LEU A 555 -5.88 18.59 18.30
C LEU A 555 -4.74 18.47 19.31
N CYS A 556 -4.40 17.24 19.73
CA CYS A 556 -3.31 16.97 20.66
C CYS A 556 -1.93 17.27 20.04
N LEU A 557 -1.67 16.75 18.84
CA LEU A 557 -0.39 16.92 18.14
C LEU A 557 -0.14 18.38 17.75
N GLY A 558 -1.19 19.09 17.31
CA GLY A 558 -1.12 20.50 16.90
C GLY A 558 -0.76 21.47 18.03
N ALA A 559 -0.96 21.08 19.29
CA ALA A 559 -0.68 21.95 20.44
C ALA A 559 0.82 22.06 20.79
N PHE A 560 1.65 21.07 20.43
CA PHE A 560 3.05 21.03 20.86
C PHE A 560 3.90 22.12 20.19
N MET A 561 3.75 22.34 18.88
CA MET A 561 4.59 23.28 18.14
C MET A 561 4.47 24.73 18.66
N PRO A 562 3.25 25.31 18.81
CA PRO A 562 3.12 26.71 19.27
C PRO A 562 3.58 26.91 20.72
N LEU A 563 3.31 25.95 21.61
CA LEU A 563 3.79 25.98 23.01
C LEU A 563 5.32 26.05 23.08
N GLY A 564 6.00 25.30 22.21
CA GLY A 564 7.45 25.34 22.08
C GLY A 564 7.94 26.66 21.52
N LEU A 565 7.39 27.10 20.38
CA LEU A 565 7.82 28.30 19.66
C LEU A 565 7.71 29.57 20.52
N ARG A 566 6.61 29.73 21.25
CA ARG A 566 6.42 30.87 22.15
C ARG A 566 7.44 30.89 23.28
N SER A 567 7.74 29.72 23.86
CA SER A 567 8.73 29.62 24.92
C SER A 567 10.12 30.05 24.43
N VAL A 568 10.52 29.63 23.22
CA VAL A 568 11.84 29.97 22.68
C VAL A 568 11.95 31.41 22.22
N SER A 569 10.88 31.99 21.64
CA SER A 569 10.88 33.39 21.19
C SER A 569 11.06 34.38 22.34
N GLU A 570 10.60 34.03 23.54
CA GLU A 570 10.65 34.89 24.74
C GLU A 570 11.96 34.69 25.54
N THR A 571 12.84 33.76 25.16
CA THR A 571 14.05 33.40 25.94
C THR A 571 15.31 34.21 25.52
N THR A 572 15.30 34.87 24.36
CA THR A 572 16.47 35.54 23.79
C THR A 572 16.06 36.78 22.98
N GLU A 573 16.96 37.75 22.87
CA GLU A 573 16.79 38.93 22.02
C GLU A 573 16.72 38.57 20.52
N HIS A 574 17.28 37.41 20.13
CA HIS A 574 17.24 36.86 18.77
C HIS A 574 16.07 35.88 18.55
N GLY A 575 14.88 36.23 19.08
CA GLY A 575 13.71 35.35 19.10
C GLY A 575 13.28 34.87 17.72
N GLU A 576 13.28 35.75 16.70
CA GLU A 576 12.90 35.40 15.33
C GLU A 576 13.84 34.35 14.72
N GLN A 577 15.15 34.54 14.88
CA GLN A 577 16.16 33.60 14.38
C GLN A 577 16.08 32.26 15.13
N TYR A 578 15.78 32.28 16.42
CA TYR A 578 15.61 31.06 17.19
C TYR A 578 14.36 30.27 16.79
N VAL A 579 13.24 30.96 16.52
CA VAL A 579 12.02 30.35 15.96
C VAL A 579 12.29 29.75 14.58
N ALA A 580 12.93 30.50 13.68
CA ALA A 580 13.28 30.01 12.34
C ALA A 580 14.18 28.76 12.40
N TRP A 581 15.12 28.72 13.35
CA TRP A 581 15.96 27.55 13.61
C TRP A 581 15.17 26.33 14.07
N CYS A 582 14.24 26.52 15.00
CA CYS A 582 13.37 25.45 15.51
C CYS A 582 12.49 24.87 14.39
N TRP A 583 11.95 25.74 13.52
CA TRP A 583 11.23 25.34 12.30
C TRP A 583 12.10 24.53 11.34
N ALA A 584 13.34 24.98 11.09
CA ALA A 584 14.26 24.30 10.20
C ALA A 584 14.60 22.88 10.69
N ILE A 585 14.82 22.70 12.00
CA ILE A 585 15.03 21.38 12.61
C ILE A 585 13.80 20.52 12.46
N ASN A 586 12.63 21.03 12.83
CA ASN A 586 11.38 20.28 12.69
C ASN A 586 11.19 19.79 11.25
N GLY A 587 11.32 20.68 10.27
CA GLY A 587 11.21 20.35 8.85
C GLY A 587 12.24 19.32 8.38
N PHE A 588 13.51 19.44 8.80
CA PHE A 588 14.56 18.48 8.48
C PHE A 588 14.21 17.08 8.97
N PHE A 589 13.81 16.98 10.24
CA PHE A 589 13.49 15.70 10.86
C PHE A 589 12.17 15.12 10.33
N SER A 590 11.19 15.93 9.94
CA SER A 590 9.97 15.43 9.27
C SER A 590 10.26 14.81 7.90
N VAL A 591 11.11 15.44 7.08
CA VAL A 591 11.51 14.89 5.77
C VAL A 591 12.28 13.57 5.93
N MET A 592 13.18 13.51 6.92
CA MET A 592 13.90 12.26 7.22
C MET A 592 12.95 11.17 7.76
N ALA A 593 12.00 11.57 8.60
CA ALA A 593 11.06 10.65 9.23
C ALA A 593 10.09 10.00 8.25
N SER A 594 9.76 10.66 7.14
CA SER A 594 8.81 10.09 6.18
C SER A 594 9.32 8.78 5.57
N VAL A 595 10.60 8.75 5.18
CA VAL A 595 11.24 7.54 4.64
C VAL A 595 11.60 6.56 5.76
N LEU A 596 12.06 7.07 6.91
CA LEU A 596 12.43 6.24 8.05
C LEU A 596 11.24 5.50 8.64
N ALA A 597 10.04 6.10 8.65
CA ALA A 597 8.82 5.45 9.10
C ALA A 597 8.58 4.16 8.29
N THR A 598 8.60 4.24 6.96
CA THR A 598 8.44 3.08 6.07
C THR A 598 9.50 2.00 6.34
N LEU A 599 10.77 2.37 6.43
CA LEU A 599 11.87 1.41 6.69
C LEU A 599 11.73 0.71 8.06
N LEU A 600 11.30 1.44 9.08
CA LEU A 600 11.06 0.88 10.41
C LEU A 600 9.82 -0.01 10.40
N SER A 601 8.73 0.38 9.73
CA SER A 601 7.52 -0.42 9.61
C SER A 601 7.79 -1.74 8.89
N MET A 602 8.61 -1.73 7.83
CA MET A 602 9.06 -2.96 7.13
C MET A 602 9.84 -3.94 8.03
N THR A 603 10.46 -3.44 9.11
CA THR A 603 11.34 -4.25 9.96
C THR A 603 10.67 -4.64 11.27
N TYR A 604 9.86 -3.75 11.86
CA TYR A 604 9.32 -3.87 13.21
C TYR A 604 7.79 -3.78 13.28
N GLY A 605 7.12 -3.45 12.17
CA GLY A 605 5.68 -3.23 12.10
C GLY A 605 5.23 -1.83 12.56
N PHE A 606 3.99 -1.48 12.22
CA PHE A 606 3.39 -0.18 12.52
C PHE A 606 3.21 0.04 14.03
N ASN A 607 2.87 -1.00 14.79
CA ASN A 607 2.71 -0.97 16.25
C ASN A 607 3.96 -0.40 16.92
N ALA A 608 5.12 -0.99 16.57
CA ALA A 608 6.41 -0.59 17.13
C ALA A 608 6.75 0.85 16.75
N VAL A 609 6.50 1.26 15.50
CA VAL A 609 6.78 2.62 15.02
C VAL A 609 5.92 3.66 15.72
N MET A 610 4.64 3.38 15.97
CA MET A 610 3.77 4.26 16.75
C MET A 610 4.26 4.44 18.20
N ILE A 611 4.68 3.34 18.84
CA ILE A 611 5.25 3.38 20.19
C ILE A 611 6.58 4.15 20.20
N ILE A 612 7.44 3.95 19.20
CA ILE A 612 8.67 4.73 19.04
C ILE A 612 8.34 6.22 18.88
N GLY A 613 7.34 6.56 18.08
CA GLY A 613 6.84 7.93 17.92
C GLY A 613 6.43 8.56 19.26
N PHE A 614 5.69 7.83 20.09
CA PHE A 614 5.35 8.26 21.46
C PHE A 614 6.58 8.51 22.33
N VAL A 615 7.51 7.57 22.37
CA VAL A 615 8.74 7.67 23.17
C VAL A 615 9.56 8.88 22.72
N ILE A 616 9.66 9.13 21.42
CA ILE A 616 10.32 10.31 20.86
C ILE A 616 9.67 11.60 21.38
N TYR A 617 8.34 11.70 21.35
CA TYR A 617 7.61 12.84 21.94
C TYR A 617 7.93 13.02 23.43
N ALA A 618 7.90 11.94 24.21
CA ALA A 618 8.18 11.97 25.65
C ALA A 618 9.60 12.48 25.93
N LEU A 619 10.60 12.01 25.18
CA LEU A 619 11.99 12.46 25.27
C LEU A 619 12.15 13.92 24.88
N GLY A 620 11.50 14.35 23.79
CA GLY A 620 11.47 15.74 23.36
C GLY A 620 10.93 16.66 24.45
N ILE A 621 9.77 16.33 25.03
CA ILE A 621 9.16 17.10 26.12
C ILE A 621 10.05 17.12 27.36
N ALA A 622 10.64 15.98 27.74
CA ALA A 622 11.55 15.89 28.88
C ALA A 622 12.79 16.79 28.68
N ALA A 623 13.34 16.83 27.47
CA ALA A 623 14.42 17.75 27.12
C ALA A 623 13.97 19.21 27.20
N PHE A 624 12.77 19.53 26.71
CA PHE A 624 12.24 20.89 26.66
C PHE A 624 11.85 21.45 28.03
N ARG A 625 11.49 20.60 29.01
CA ARG A 625 11.20 21.04 30.39
C ARG A 625 12.37 21.76 31.06
N ARG A 626 13.60 21.59 30.55
CA ARG A 626 14.79 22.31 31.02
C ARG A 626 14.86 23.76 30.49
N VAL A 627 14.12 24.08 29.42
CA VAL A 627 13.99 25.45 28.93
C VAL A 627 13.10 26.23 29.92
N PRO A 628 13.52 27.42 30.39
CA PRO A 628 12.74 28.23 31.32
C PRO A 628 11.31 28.42 30.82
N THR A 629 10.34 28.41 31.75
CA THR A 629 9.01 28.95 31.44
C THR A 629 9.13 30.46 31.29
N PRO A 630 8.47 31.06 30.29
CA PRO A 630 8.39 32.51 30.19
C PRO A 630 7.97 33.13 31.51
N GLY A 631 8.62 34.24 31.89
CA GLY A 631 8.23 35.02 33.06
C GLY A 631 6.80 35.52 32.87
N ILE A 632 5.98 35.40 33.91
CA ILE A 632 4.70 36.11 34.04
C ILE A 632 4.98 37.59 34.15
#